data_AF-A0A8S2GBB1-F1
#
_entry.id   AF-A0A8S2GBB1-F1
#
_cell.length_a   1.000
_cell.length_b   1.000
_cell.length_c   1.000
_cell.angle_alpha   90.00
_cell.angle_beta   90.00
_cell.angle_gamma   90.00
#
_symmetry.space_group_name_H-M   'P 1'
#
loop_
_entity.id
_entity.type
_entity.pdbx_description
1 polymer ?
#
loop_
_entity_poly.entity_id
_entity_poly.type
_entity_poly.pdbx_seq_one_letter_code
_entity_poly.pdbx_strand_id
1 'polypeptide(L)' 'LMFASRLRSWRELPLRFADFGVLHRNELSGALSGLTRVRRFQQDDGHIFCMQSQVRFFFRIV' A
#
# COMPACT_ATOMS: atom_id res chain seq x y z
N LEU A 1 8.68 5.45 -6.62
CA LEU A 1 9.07 5.83 -8.01
C LEU A 1 7.98 5.58 -9.06
N MET A 2 7.01 4.67 -8.85
CA MET A 2 5.96 4.40 -9.86
C MET A 2 5.10 5.62 -10.23
N PHE A 3 4.59 6.36 -9.25
CA PHE A 3 3.79 7.56 -9.51
C PHE A 3 4.59 8.64 -10.26
N ALA A 4 5.82 8.90 -9.79
CA ALA A 4 6.71 9.93 -10.31
C ALA A 4 7.38 9.57 -11.66
N SER A 5 7.19 8.36 -12.18
CA SER A 5 7.81 7.90 -13.44
C SER A 5 7.36 8.67 -14.69
N ARG A 6 6.21 9.36 -14.64
CA ARG A 6 5.73 10.24 -15.70
C ARG A 6 4.90 11.39 -15.15
N LEU A 7 4.77 12.45 -15.94
CA LEU A 7 3.79 13.52 -15.70
C LEU A 7 2.37 12.94 -15.67
N ARG A 8 1.57 13.38 -14.69
CA ARG A 8 0.19 12.94 -14.46
C ARG A 8 -0.75 14.14 -14.49
N SER A 9 -1.88 14.00 -15.16
CA SER A 9 -2.97 14.98 -15.08
C SER A 9 -3.81 14.74 -13.84
N TRP A 10 -4.38 15.80 -13.26
CA TRP A 10 -5.38 15.70 -12.18
C TRP A 10 -6.60 14.85 -12.59
N ARG A 11 -6.88 14.74 -13.89
CA ARG A 11 -7.97 13.91 -14.44
C ARG A 11 -7.75 12.40 -14.26
N GLU A 12 -6.50 11.98 -14.05
CA GLU A 12 -6.17 10.58 -13.77
C GLU A 12 -6.43 10.20 -12.30
N LEU A 13 -6.72 11.19 -11.44
CA LEU A 13 -6.98 10.96 -10.03
C LEU A 13 -8.47 10.61 -9.79
N PRO A 14 -8.78 9.64 -8.92
CA PRO A 14 -7.85 8.92 -8.05
C PRO A 14 -7.15 7.76 -8.75
N LEU A 15 -5.81 7.72 -8.65
CA LEU A 15 -4.98 6.66 -9.21
C LEU A 15 -4.68 5.62 -8.12
N ARG A 16 -4.83 4.34 -8.44
CA ARG A 16 -4.66 3.24 -7.49
C ARG A 16 -3.63 2.25 -8.00
N PHE A 17 -2.71 1.84 -7.14
CA PHE A 17 -1.75 0.78 -7.40
C PHE A 17 -1.90 -0.29 -6.31
N ALA A 18 -1.89 -1.56 -6.72
CA ALA A 18 -1.85 -2.69 -5.81
C ALA A 18 -0.47 -3.35 -5.92
N ASP A 19 0.06 -3.83 -4.81
CA ASP A 19 1.31 -4.58 -4.73
C ASP A 19 1.11 -5.82 -3.86
N PHE A 20 1.53 -6.96 -4.42
CA PHE A 20 1.52 -8.26 -3.78
C PHE A 20 2.96 -8.75 -3.56
N GLY A 21 3.89 -7.82 -3.37
CA GLY A 21 5.29 -8.10 -3.12
C GLY A 21 5.53 -8.85 -1.81
N VAL A 22 6.57 -9.68 -1.81
CA VAL A 22 7.06 -10.31 -0.58
C VAL A 22 7.77 -9.25 0.25
N LEU A 23 7.30 -9.05 1.47
CA LEU A 23 7.89 -8.17 2.46
C LEU A 23 8.74 -8.95 3.44
N HIS A 24 9.86 -8.35 3.82
CA HIS A 24 10.76 -8.89 4.82
C HIS A 24 10.89 -7.90 5.97
N ARG A 25 10.60 -8.36 7.20
CA ARG A 25 10.83 -7.59 8.43
C ARG A 25 11.72 -8.39 9.36
N ASN A 26 12.81 -7.78 9.85
CA ASN A 26 13.74 -8.44 10.76
C ASN A 26 13.22 -8.40 12.21
N GLU A 27 12.11 -9.10 12.44
CA GLU A 27 11.50 -9.23 13.76
C GLU A 27 12.41 -10.04 14.73
N LEU A 28 12.38 -9.69 16.01
CA LEU A 28 13.12 -10.41 17.06
C LEU A 28 12.73 -11.89 17.08
N SER A 29 13.70 -12.80 17.21
CA SER A 29 13.44 -14.25 17.14
C SER A 29 12.43 -14.73 18.18
N GLY A 30 12.43 -14.14 19.39
CA GLY A 30 11.48 -14.47 20.45
C GLY A 30 10.07 -13.87 20.28
N ALA A 31 9.86 -13.00 19.29
CA ALA A 31 8.55 -12.40 19.01
C ALA A 31 7.80 -13.13 17.88
N LEU A 32 8.42 -14.13 17.23
CA LEU A 32 7.79 -14.89 16.16
C LEU A 32 6.72 -15.82 16.72
N SER A 33 5.56 -15.88 16.08
CA SER A 33 4.47 -16.74 16.51
C SER A 33 3.60 -17.17 15.34
N GLY A 34 3.53 -18.49 15.13
CA GLY A 34 2.73 -19.14 14.09
C GLY A 34 2.86 -18.46 12.73
N LEU A 35 1.72 -18.11 12.13
CA LEU A 35 1.63 -17.33 10.89
C LEU A 35 1.27 -15.85 11.13
N THR A 36 0.92 -15.48 12.35
CA THR A 36 0.48 -14.11 12.68
C THR A 36 1.67 -13.15 12.81
N ARG A 37 2.87 -13.65 13.12
CA ARG A 37 4.09 -12.85 13.20
C ARG A 37 5.30 -13.58 12.65
N VAL A 38 5.68 -13.25 11.42
CA VAL A 38 6.74 -13.90 10.64
C VAL A 38 7.70 -12.86 10.04
N ARG A 39 8.92 -13.28 9.67
CA ARG A 39 9.91 -12.40 9.03
C ARG A 39 9.67 -12.18 7.54
N ARG A 40 8.87 -13.02 6.90
CA ARG A 40 8.57 -12.98 5.46
C ARG A 40 7.08 -13.22 5.26
N PHE A 41 6.40 -12.29 4.61
CA PHE A 41 4.97 -12.39 4.33
C PHE A 41 4.61 -11.57 3.09
N GLN A 42 3.43 -11.79 2.54
CA GLN A 42 2.89 -11.06 1.41
C GLN A 42 1.63 -10.33 1.88
N GLN A 43 1.58 -9.01 1.68
CA GLN A 43 0.39 -8.22 1.99
C GLN A 43 -0.38 -7.94 0.71
N ASP A 44 -1.69 -7.78 0.84
CA ASP A 44 -2.51 -7.10 -0.16
C ASP A 44 -2.37 -5.58 0.07
N ASP A 45 -1.25 -5.03 -0.38
CA ASP A 45 -0.91 -3.62 -0.15
C ASP A 45 -1.39 -2.76 -1.32
N GLY A 46 -1.82 -1.54 -1.01
CA GLY A 46 -2.48 -0.65 -1.96
C GLY A 46 -2.12 0.81 -1.71
N HIS A 47 -1.68 1.50 -2.76
CA HIS A 47 -1.35 2.92 -2.71
C HIS A 47 -2.31 3.71 -3.58
N ILE A 48 -2.90 4.77 -3.01
CA ILE A 48 -3.85 5.62 -3.72
C ILE A 48 -3.36 7.06 -3.72
N PHE A 49 -3.23 7.60 -4.92
CA PHE A 49 -2.93 9.01 -5.15
C PHE A 49 -4.23 9.72 -5.50
N CYS A 50 -4.58 10.74 -4.73
CA CYS A 50 -5.83 11.48 -4.93
C CYS A 50 -5.67 12.95 -4.51
N MET A 51 -6.60 13.79 -4.96
CA MET A 51 -6.71 15.18 -4.48
C MET A 51 -7.28 15.20 -3.06
N GLN A 52 -6.97 16.23 -2.28
CA GLN A 52 -7.46 16.39 -0.91
C GLN A 52 -9.00 16.31 -0.82
N SER A 53 -9.70 16.85 -1.82
CA SER A 53 -11.17 16.81 -1.92
C SER A 53 -11.73 15.38 -2.09
N GLN A 54 -10.94 14.46 -2.65
CA GLN A 54 -11.35 13.08 -2.93
C GLN A 54 -11.13 12.14 -1.74
N VAL A 55 -10.36 12.57 -0.72
CA VAL A 55 -10.00 11.77 0.46
C VAL A 55 -11.24 11.24 1.20
N ARG A 56 -12.22 12.12 1.46
CA ARG A 56 -13.43 11.76 2.21
C ARG A 56 -14.25 10.67 1.52
N PHE A 57 -14.35 10.73 0.20
CA PHE A 57 -15.09 9.73 -0.57
C PHE A 57 -14.39 8.37 -0.52
N PHE A 58 -13.05 8.36 -0.57
CA PHE A 58 -12.27 7.13 -0.50
C PHE A 58 -12.38 6.43 0.85
N PHE A 59 -12.18 7.14 1.97
CA PHE A 59 -12.28 6.55 3.32
C PHE A 59 -13.67 6.01 3.66
N ARG A 60 -14.68 6.29 2.84
CA ARG A 60 -16.03 5.75 3.02
C ARG A 60 -16.24 4.39 2.34
N ILE A 61 -15.30 3.99 1.48
CA ILE A 61 -15.37 2.78 0.65
C ILE A 61 -14.43 1.68 1.16
N VAL A 62 -13.43 2.06 1.97
CA VAL A 62 -12.64 1.14 2.80
C VAL A 62 -13.39 0.88 4.10
#